data_AF-A0A559U1E9-F1
#
_entry.id   AF-A0A559U1E9-F1
#
_cell.length_a   1.000
_cell.length_b   1.000
_cell.length_c   1.000
_cell.angle_alpha   90.00
_cell.angle_beta   90.00
_cell.angle_gamma   90.00
#
_symmetry.space_group_name_H-M   'P 1'
#
loop_
_entity.id
_entity.type
_entity.pdbx_description
1 polymer ?
#
loop_
_entity_poly.entity_id
_entity_poly.type
_entity_poly.pdbx_seq_one_letter_code
_entity_poly.pdbx_strand_id
1 'polypeptide(L)' 'MPVYDTPHARAAALLQLLIHVPALERSNALFASAVAYAYLVASGLKVVTTPEQVRDLARLVKNGEASIDDIAGELRRWSL' A
#
# COMPACT_ATOMS: atom_id res chain seq x y z
N MET A 1 14.17 -3.48 -18.30
CA MET A 1 13.13 -2.56 -17.79
C MET A 1 12.84 -2.88 -16.34
N PRO A 2 12.62 -1.90 -15.45
CA PRO A 2 12.19 -2.16 -14.08
C PRO A 2 10.75 -2.71 -14.06
N VAL A 3 10.51 -3.77 -13.29
CA VAL A 3 9.17 -4.41 -13.13
C VAL A 3 8.19 -3.49 -12.39
N TYR A 4 8.69 -2.68 -11.45
CA TYR A 4 7.94 -1.64 -10.76
C TYR A 4 8.58 -0.28 -11.04
N ASP A 5 8.02 0.45 -11.99
CA ASP A 5 8.54 1.70 -12.52
C ASP A 5 8.15 2.92 -11.68
N THR A 6 7.00 2.88 -11.01
CA THR A 6 6.49 3.97 -10.15
C THR A 6 6.68 3.73 -8.65
N PRO A 7 6.76 4.81 -7.83
CA PRO A 7 6.70 4.68 -6.36
C PRO A 7 5.43 3.97 -5.88
N HIS A 8 4.30 4.19 -6.54
CA HIS A 8 3.03 3.52 -6.24
C HIS A 8 3.10 2.01 -6.46
N ALA A 9 3.69 1.56 -7.56
CA ALA A 9 3.86 0.13 -7.83
C ALA A 9 4.78 -0.54 -6.79
N ARG A 10 5.85 0.14 -6.36
CA ARG A 10 6.74 -0.36 -5.30
C ARG A 10 6.07 -0.39 -3.93
N ALA A 11 5.32 0.65 -3.58
CA ALA A 11 4.53 0.70 -2.34
C ALA A 11 3.44 -0.38 -2.33
N ALA A 12 2.79 -0.62 -3.47
CA ALA A 12 1.80 -1.68 -3.64
C ALA A 12 2.42 -3.07 -3.45
N ALA A 13 3.58 -3.34 -4.06
CA ALA A 13 4.30 -4.59 -3.87
C ALA A 13 4.71 -4.82 -2.41
N LEU A 14 5.15 -3.76 -1.72
CA LEU A 14 5.53 -3.81 -0.31
C LEU A 14 4.31 -4.08 0.60
N LEU A 15 3.17 -3.43 0.31
CA LEU A 15 1.91 -3.67 1.01
C LEU A 15 1.43 -5.11 0.80
N GLN A 16 1.40 -5.59 -0.45
CA GLN A 16 1.01 -6.96 -0.79
C GLN A 16 1.86 -7.97 -0.01
N LEU A 17 3.19 -7.80 -0.01
CA LEU A 17 4.10 -8.67 0.72
C LEU A 17 3.80 -8.67 2.22
N LEU A 18 3.71 -7.50 2.84
CA LEU A 18 3.53 -7.39 4.28
C LEU A 18 2.15 -7.87 4.75
N ILE A 19 1.11 -7.78 3.91
CA ILE A 19 -0.22 -8.34 4.24
C ILE A 19 -0.19 -9.87 4.23
N HIS A 20 0.51 -10.49 3.28
CA HIS A 20 0.54 -11.95 3.12
C HIS A 20 1.64 -12.63 3.94
N VAL A 21 2.73 -11.92 4.25
CA VAL A 21 3.84 -12.36 5.09
C VAL A 21 3.93 -11.39 6.28
N PRO A 22 3.19 -11.66 7.37
CA PRO A 22 3.09 -10.73 8.49
C PRO A 22 4.43 -10.53 9.20
N ALA A 23 4.78 -9.27 9.47
CA ALA A 23 5.92 -8.90 10.31
C ALA A 23 5.54 -8.83 11.80
N LEU A 24 4.26 -8.58 12.10
CA LEU A 24 3.73 -8.40 13.45
C LEU A 24 2.61 -9.41 13.73
N GLU A 25 2.49 -9.84 14.99
CA GLU A 25 1.43 -10.77 15.44
C GLU A 25 0.07 -10.07 15.55
N ARG A 26 0.07 -8.74 15.72
CA ARG A 26 -1.15 -7.91 15.84
C ARG A 26 -1.02 -6.65 15.01
N SER A 27 -2.16 -6.16 14.52
CA SER A 27 -2.25 -4.91 13.75
C SER A 27 -1.37 -4.85 12.50
N ASN A 28 -0.94 -6.01 11.96
CA ASN A 28 -0.06 -6.08 10.80
C ASN A 28 -0.63 -5.38 9.56
N ALA A 29 -1.95 -5.39 9.37
CA ALA A 29 -2.58 -4.69 8.26
C ALA A 29 -2.43 -3.15 8.34
N LEU A 30 -2.55 -2.59 9.55
CA LEU A 30 -2.30 -1.17 9.78
C LEU A 30 -0.82 -0.84 9.60
N PHE A 31 0.07 -1.70 10.12
CA PHE A 31 1.51 -1.58 9.91
C PHE A 31 1.89 -1.59 8.43
N ALA A 32 1.43 -2.57 7.66
CA ALA A 32 1.69 -2.67 6.23
C ALA A 32 1.21 -1.42 5.47
N SER A 33 0.03 -0.91 5.82
CA SER A 33 -0.51 0.34 5.24
C SER A 33 0.34 1.56 5.60
N ALA A 34 0.82 1.65 6.84
CA ALA A 34 1.70 2.73 7.29
C ALA A 34 3.07 2.67 6.59
N VAL A 35 3.61 1.48 6.34
CA VAL A 35 4.86 1.30 5.58
C VAL A 35 4.68 1.75 4.13
N ALA A 36 3.56 1.39 3.48
CA ALA A 36 3.26 1.85 2.13
C ALA A 36 3.13 3.38 2.06
N TYR A 37 2.40 3.98 3.01
CA TYR A 37 2.31 5.43 3.16
C TYR A 37 3.69 6.07 3.32
N ALA A 38 4.52 5.56 4.24
CA ALA A 38 5.85 6.10 4.51
C ALA A 38 6.77 5.98 3.29
N TYR A 39 6.66 4.90 2.51
CA TYR A 39 7.40 4.72 1.26
C TYR A 39 7.06 5.80 0.24
N LEU A 40 5.77 6.13 0.07
CA LEU A 40 5.32 7.17 -0.84
C LEU A 40 5.83 8.55 -0.40
N VAL A 41 5.74 8.87 0.90
CA VAL A 41 6.28 10.12 1.47
C VAL A 41 7.79 10.20 1.28
N ALA A 42 8.53 9.13 1.55
CA ALA A 42 9.98 9.06 1.34
C ALA A 42 10.36 9.18 -0.15
N SER A 43 9.45 8.80 -1.04
CA SER A 43 9.59 9.00 -2.48
C SER A 43 9.25 10.42 -2.96
N GLY A 44 8.97 11.35 -2.03
CA GLY A 44 8.69 12.76 -2.32
C GLY A 44 7.24 13.07 -2.67
N LEU A 45 6.32 12.11 -2.53
CA LEU A 45 4.90 12.32 -2.82
C LEU A 45 4.19 13.02 -1.66
N LYS A 46 3.32 13.97 -1.98
CA LYS A 46 2.39 14.55 -1.01
C LYS A 46 1.18 13.64 -0.89
N VAL A 47 1.13 12.89 0.21
CA VAL A 47 0.09 11.89 0.47
C VAL A 47 -0.94 12.44 1.46
N VAL A 48 -2.21 12.40 1.08
CA VAL A 48 -3.37 12.75 1.90
C VAL A 48 -4.34 11.57 1.86
N THR A 49 -4.62 10.98 3.03
CA THR A 49 -5.53 9.83 3.17
C THR A 49 -6.41 9.98 4.40
N THR A 50 -7.56 9.30 4.41
CA THR A 50 -8.41 9.13 5.59
C THR A 50 -8.22 7.74 6.22
N PRO A 51 -8.60 7.55 7.50
CA PRO A 51 -8.62 6.23 8.13
C PRO A 51 -9.47 5.19 7.38
N GLU A 52 -10.57 5.61 6.75
CA GLU A 52 -11.45 4.74 5.96
C GLU A 52 -10.72 4.22 4.72
N GLN A 53 -10.03 5.09 3.99
CA GLN A 53 -9.25 4.70 2.81
C GLN A 53 -8.15 3.69 3.16
N VAL A 54 -7.46 3.88 4.29
CA VAL A 54 -6.44 2.94 4.79
C VAL A 54 -7.06 1.58 5.10
N ARG A 55 -8.19 1.56 5.82
CA ARG A 55 -8.90 0.33 6.17
C ARG A 55 -9.42 -0.40 4.92
N ASP A 56 -9.97 0.33 3.97
CA ASP A 56 -10.58 -0.24 2.78
C ASP A 56 -9.50 -0.80 1.84
N LEU A 57 -8.35 -0.13 1.71
CA LEU A 57 -7.17 -0.67 1.04
C LEU A 57 -6.69 -1.97 1.71
N ALA A 58 -6.51 -1.97 3.03
CA ALA A 58 -6.04 -3.16 3.74
C ALA A 58 -6.98 -4.37 3.57
N ARG A 59 -8.30 -4.15 3.48
CA ARG A 59 -9.29 -5.20 3.18
C ARG A 59 -9.17 -5.70 1.75
N LEU A 60 -9.05 -4.79 0.79
CA LEU A 60 -8.87 -5.12 -0.63
C LEU A 60 -7.68 -6.07 -0.82
N VAL A 61 -6.53 -5.73 -0.23
CA VAL A 61 -5.31 -6.57 -0.31
C VAL A 61 -5.47 -7.91 0.38
N LYS A 62 -6.08 -7.92 1.58
CA LYS A 62 -6.23 -9.15 2.38
C LYS A 62 -7.15 -10.19 1.73
N ASN A 63 -8.14 -9.76 0.96
CA ASN A 63 -9.05 -10.68 0.28
C ASN A 63 -8.36 -11.44 -0.87
N GLY A 64 -7.14 -11.04 -1.26
CA GLY A 64 -6.34 -11.72 -2.29
C GLY A 64 -6.83 -11.50 -3.72
N GLU A 65 -7.87 -10.69 -3.91
CA GLU A 65 -8.47 -10.41 -5.21
C GLU A 65 -7.79 -9.25 -5.95
N ALA A 66 -6.98 -8.46 -5.25
CA ALA A 66 -6.35 -7.27 -5.80
C ALA A 66 -4.97 -7.56 -6.38
N SER A 67 -4.76 -7.20 -7.64
CA SER A 67 -3.44 -7.18 -8.25
C SER A 67 -2.59 -6.02 -7.72
N ILE A 68 -1.28 -6.05 -7.97
CA ILE A 68 -0.40 -4.92 -7.66
C ILE A 68 -0.87 -3.63 -8.36
N ASP A 69 -1.42 -3.74 -9.57
CA ASP A 69 -1.91 -2.60 -10.32
C ASP A 69 -3.17 -1.99 -9.69
N ASP A 70 -4.08 -2.82 -9.17
CA ASP A 70 -5.26 -2.37 -8.42
C ASP A 70 -4.85 -1.59 -7.17
N ILE A 71 -3.91 -2.16 -6.41
CA ILE A 71 -3.37 -1.55 -5.19
C ILE A 71 -2.63 -0.24 -5.52
N ALA A 72 -1.84 -0.22 -6.58
CA ALA A 72 -1.14 0.98 -7.01
C ALA A 72 -2.13 2.05 -7.49
N GLY A 73 -3.23 1.67 -8.13
CA GLY A 73 -4.33 2.56 -8.50
C GLY A 73 -4.96 3.22 -7.28
N GLU A 74 -5.21 2.45 -6.22
CA GLU A 74 -5.72 2.97 -4.95
C GLU A 74 -4.76 3.96 -4.30
N LEU A 75 -3.48 3.61 -4.20
CA LEU A 75 -2.46 4.48 -3.61
C LEU A 75 -2.28 5.79 -4.39
N ARG A 76 -2.51 5.79 -5.71
CA ARG A 76 -2.49 7.03 -6.51
C ARG A 76 -3.58 8.00 -6.07
N ARG A 77 -4.73 7.52 -5.60
CA ARG A 77 -5.83 8.36 -5.10
C ARG A 77 -5.50 9.08 -3.80
N TRP A 78 -4.45 8.66 -3.11
CA TRP A 78 -3.95 9.35 -1.91
C TRP A 78 -2.98 10.48 -2.26
N SER A 79 -2.51 10.54 -3.50
CA SER A 79 -1.54 11.55 -3.94
C SER A 79 -2.29 12.75 -4.51
N LEU A 80 -1.82 13.96 -4.19
CA LEU A 80 -2.27 15.20 -4.84
C LEU A 80 -1.59 15.41 -6.19
#